data_AF-D5QBC0-F1
#
_entry.id   AF-D5QBC0-F1
#
_cell.length_a   1.000
_cell.length_b   1.000
_cell.length_c   1.000
_cell.angle_alpha   90.00
_cell.angle_beta   90.00
_cell.angle_gamma   90.00
#
_symmetry.space_group_name_H-M   'P 1'
#
loop_
_entity.id
_entity.type
_entity.pdbx_description
1 polymer ?
#
loop_
_entity_poly.entity_id
_entity_poly.type
_entity_poly.pdbx_seq_one_letter_code
_entity_poly.pdbx_strand_id
1 'polypeptide(L)'
;MRPVAPSPLLHKRSMMLSGHRTSVALEPEFWGALERMARARGVGLTILIARIDTTRDPMRTLASALRVAALLEWMPALPAAGGQGGEEQLG
;
A
#
# COMPACT_ATOMS: atom_id res chain seq x y z
N MET A 1 10.36 -23.68 10.59
CA MET A 1 9.69 -22.74 9.64
C MET A 1 8.42 -23.40 9.13
N ARG A 2 7.24 -22.80 9.35
CA ARG A 2 5.99 -23.25 8.69
C ARG A 2 5.98 -22.65 7.28
N PRO A 3 5.80 -23.43 6.20
CA PRO A 3 5.55 -22.85 4.90
C PRO A 3 4.21 -22.09 4.96
N VAL A 4 4.23 -20.80 4.62
CA VAL A 4 2.99 -20.05 4.40
C VAL A 4 2.42 -20.54 3.08
N ALA A 5 1.33 -21.31 3.13
CA ALA A 5 0.59 -21.65 1.92
C ALA A 5 0.15 -20.34 1.25
N PRO A 6 0.15 -20.23 -0.08
CA PRO A 6 -0.39 -19.06 -0.75
C PRO A 6 -1.82 -18.87 -0.25
N SER A 7 -2.08 -17.76 0.45
CA SER A 7 -3.40 -17.47 0.99
C SER A 7 -4.36 -17.38 -0.21
N PRO A 8 -5.37 -18.27 -0.33
CA PRO A 8 -6.31 -18.25 -1.46
C PRO A 8 -7.17 -16.98 -1.56
N LEU A 9 -6.92 -16.01 -0.68
CA LEU A 9 -7.60 -14.71 -0.56
C LEU A 9 -6.85 -13.56 -1.25
N LEU A 10 -5.54 -13.68 -1.47
CA LEU A 10 -4.74 -12.59 -2.03
C LEU A 10 -4.61 -12.74 -3.55
N HIS A 11 -5.06 -11.71 -4.27
CA HIS A 11 -4.91 -11.58 -5.71
C HIS A 11 -3.58 -10.92 -6.04
N LYS A 12 -2.73 -11.63 -6.76
CA LYS A 12 -1.42 -11.13 -7.20
C LYS A 12 -1.54 -10.38 -8.52
N ARG A 13 -0.98 -9.18 -8.61
CA ARG A 13 -0.82 -8.41 -9.85
C ARG A 13 0.65 -8.04 -10.03
N SER A 14 1.14 -8.15 -11.27
CA SER A 14 2.50 -7.75 -11.64
C SER A 14 2.45 -6.49 -12.49
N MET A 15 3.34 -5.54 -12.24
CA MET A 15 3.38 -4.26 -12.92
C MET A 15 4.82 -3.74 -13.01
N MET A 16 5.10 -2.90 -14.01
CA MET A 16 6.38 -2.23 -14.15
C MET A 16 6.35 -0.94 -13.35
N LEU A 17 7.13 -0.87 -12.26
CA LEU A 17 7.28 0.33 -11.42
C LEU A 17 8.74 0.75 -11.46
N SER A 18 9.03 2.04 -11.68
CA SER A 18 10.40 2.58 -11.65
C SER A 18 11.44 1.74 -12.41
N GLY A 19 11.07 1.23 -13.59
CA GLY A 19 11.93 0.43 -14.46
C GLY A 19 12.14 -1.04 -14.05
N HIS A 20 11.50 -1.52 -12.97
CA HIS A 20 11.58 -2.92 -12.55
C HIS A 20 10.20 -3.56 -12.38
N ARG A 21 10.13 -4.89 -12.56
CA ARG A 21 8.88 -5.64 -12.43
C ARG A 21 8.58 -5.89 -10.95
N THR A 22 7.52 -5.25 -10.46
CA THR A 22 7.06 -5.38 -9.09
C THR A 22 5.78 -6.21 -9.05
N SER A 23 5.77 -7.23 -8.18
CA SER A 23 4.60 -8.07 -7.95
C SER A 23 4.02 -7.79 -6.57
N VAL A 24 2.72 -7.47 -6.52
CA VAL A 24 2.01 -7.20 -5.28
C VAL A 24 0.83 -8.15 -5.15
N ALA A 25 0.62 -8.71 -3.96
CA ALA A 25 -0.56 -9.51 -3.63
C ALA A 25 -1.41 -8.79 -2.59
N LEU A 26 -2.68 -8.51 -2.94
CA LEU A 26 -3.67 -7.84 -2.10
C LEU A 26 -5.01 -8.56 -2.16
N GLU A 27 -5.83 -8.36 -1.14
CA GLU A 27 -7.23 -8.76 -1.08
C GLU A 27 -8.00 -8.05 -2.22
N PRO A 28 -9.00 -8.71 -2.86
CA PRO A 28 -9.72 -8.13 -3.98
C PRO A 28 -10.46 -6.82 -3.62
N GLU A 29 -10.87 -6.66 -2.37
CA GLU A 29 -11.49 -5.44 -1.85
C GLU A 29 -10.53 -4.25 -1.92
N PHE A 30 -9.25 -4.46 -1.59
CA PHE A 30 -8.23 -3.42 -1.70
C PHE A 30 -7.91 -3.10 -3.16
N TRP A 31 -7.89 -4.09 -4.05
CA TRP A 31 -7.77 -3.80 -5.49
C TRP A 31 -8.91 -2.94 -5.99
N GLY A 32 -10.16 -3.28 -5.65
CA GLY A 32 -11.33 -2.49 -6.02
C GLY A 32 -11.30 -1.07 -5.42
N ALA A 33 -10.84 -0.91 -4.17
CA ALA A 33 -10.68 0.40 -3.56
C ALA A 33 -9.63 1.26 -4.28
N LEU A 34 -8.47 0.68 -4.64
CA LEU A 34 -7.41 1.39 -5.38
C LEU A 34 -7.86 1.75 -6.80
N GLU A 35 -8.62 0.89 -7.47
CA GLU A 35 -9.21 1.19 -8.79
C GLU A 35 -10.19 2.36 -8.71
N ARG A 36 -11.06 2.38 -7.69
CA ARG A 36 -11.97 3.51 -7.46
C ARG A 36 -11.21 4.80 -7.15
N MET A 37 -10.17 4.73 -6.31
CA MET A 37 -9.29 5.85 -5.98
C MET A 37 -8.57 6.40 -7.23
N ALA A 38 -8.06 5.52 -8.09
CA ALA A 38 -7.41 5.91 -9.34
C ALA A 38 -8.40 6.61 -10.28
N ARG A 39 -9.61 6.05 -10.43
CA ARG A 39 -10.69 6.65 -11.23
C ARG A 39 -11.11 8.01 -10.69
N ALA A 40 -11.31 8.15 -9.38
CA ALA A 40 -11.67 9.42 -8.75
C ALA A 40 -10.62 10.52 -8.99
N ARG A 41 -9.35 10.13 -9.10
CA ARG A 41 -8.22 11.02 -9.37
C ARG A 41 -7.91 11.20 -10.86
N GLY A 42 -8.67 10.56 -11.77
CA GLY A 42 -8.46 10.65 -13.21
C GLY A 42 -7.13 10.06 -13.70
N VAL A 43 -6.54 9.12 -12.96
CA VAL A 43 -5.26 8.49 -13.32
C VAL A 43 -5.40 6.98 -13.45
N GLY A 44 -4.47 6.34 -14.18
CA GLY A 44 -4.40 4.87 -14.25
C GLY A 44 -3.93 4.25 -12.93
N LEU A 45 -4.37 3.01 -12.66
CA LEU A 45 -4.01 2.27 -11.43
C LEU A 45 -2.49 2.15 -11.23
N THR A 46 -1.73 1.84 -12.28
CA THR A 46 -0.26 1.76 -12.21
C THR A 46 0.37 3.10 -11.84
N ILE A 47 -0.17 4.22 -12.33
CA ILE A 47 0.33 5.56 -11.99
C ILE A 47 0.05 5.90 -10.54
N LEU A 48 -1.16 5.57 -10.04
CA LEU A 48 -1.49 5.72 -8.63
C LEU A 48 -0.53 4.91 -7.74
N ILE A 49 -0.30 3.64 -8.10
CA ILE A 49 0.58 2.75 -7.33
C ILE A 49 2.02 3.23 -7.37
N ALA A 50 2.52 3.69 -8.52
CA ALA A 50 3.86 4.26 -8.64
C ALA A 50 4.03 5.50 -7.73
N ARG A 51 3.04 6.39 -7.69
CA ARG A 51 3.05 7.54 -6.78
C ARG A 51 3.14 7.09 -5.32
N ILE A 52 2.31 6.14 -4.91
CA ILE A 52 2.34 5.59 -3.54
C ILE A 52 3.70 4.93 -3.24
N ASP A 53 4.27 4.19 -4.20
CA ASP A 53 5.58 3.55 -4.05
C ASP A 53 6.72 4.58 -3.90
N THR A 54 6.62 5.72 -4.55
CA THR A 54 7.63 6.80 -4.43
C THR A 54 7.49 7.63 -3.15
N THR A 55 6.30 7.72 -2.56
CA THR A 55 6.05 8.57 -1.38
C THR A 55 5.94 7.78 -0.07
N ARG A 56 5.89 6.45 -0.12
CA ARG A 56 5.85 5.63 1.10
C ARG A 56 7.17 5.70 1.85
N ASP A 57 7.10 5.45 3.16
CA ASP A 57 8.28 5.12 3.96
C ASP A 57 9.04 3.94 3.30
N PRO A 58 10.35 4.06 3.04
CA PRO A 58 11.15 2.99 2.45
C PRO A 58 11.09 1.66 3.23
N MET A 59 10.94 1.72 4.56
CA MET A 59 10.83 0.56 5.45
C MET A 59 9.46 -0.13 5.36
N ARG A 60 8.44 0.56 4.85
CA ARG A 60 7.09 0.01 4.67
C ARG A 60 6.98 -0.70 3.33
N THR A 61 6.55 -1.95 3.33
CA THR A 61 6.31 -2.70 2.08
C THR A 61 5.25 -2.02 1.21
N LEU A 62 5.38 -2.12 -0.12
CA LEU A 62 4.39 -1.56 -1.05
C LEU A 62 2.98 -2.10 -0.78
N ALA A 63 2.84 -3.40 -0.49
CA ALA A 63 1.54 -3.99 -0.18
C ALA A 63 0.89 -3.36 1.08
N SER A 64 1.68 -3.08 2.13
CA SER A 64 1.18 -2.39 3.33
C SER A 64 0.81 -0.93 3.03
N ALA A 65 1.65 -0.22 2.28
CA ALA A 65 1.40 1.16 1.88
C ALA A 65 0.09 1.29 1.07
N LEU A 66 -0.16 0.35 0.15
CA LEU A 66 -1.38 0.32 -0.66
C LEU A 66 -2.64 0.07 0.17
N ARG A 67 -2.59 -0.86 1.14
CA ARG A 67 -3.73 -1.09 2.04
C ARG A 67 -4.06 0.15 2.87
N VAL A 68 -3.05 0.83 3.42
CA VAL A 68 -3.25 2.05 4.20
C VAL A 68 -3.75 3.21 3.35
N ALA A 69 -3.20 3.39 2.14
CA ALA A 69 -3.69 4.40 1.21
C ALA A 69 -5.17 4.16 0.85
N ALA A 70 -5.55 2.91 0.57
CA ALA A 70 -6.93 2.55 0.36
C ALA A 70 -7.79 2.81 1.60
N LEU A 71 -7.35 2.44 2.80
CA LEU A 71 -8.10 2.69 4.04
C LEU A 71 -8.35 4.20 4.27
N LEU A 72 -7.30 5.02 4.14
CA LEU A 72 -7.37 6.46 4.38
C LEU A 72 -8.25 7.20 3.37
N GLU A 73 -8.32 6.72 2.12
CA GLU A 73 -9.23 7.28 1.11
C GLU A 73 -10.70 7.16 1.54
N TRP A 74 -11.06 6.07 2.26
CA TRP A 74 -12.43 5.83 2.73
C TRP A 74 -12.68 6.30 4.16
N MET A 75 -11.61 6.53 4.92
CA MET A 75 -11.65 6.95 6.32
C MET A 75 -10.63 8.07 6.59
N PRO A 76 -10.81 9.28 6.03
CA PRO A 76 -9.82 10.35 6.13
C PRO A 76 -9.64 10.89 7.57
N ALA A 77 -10.61 10.66 8.45
CA ALA A 77 -10.54 11.04 9.87
C ALA A 77 -9.79 10.02 10.75
N LEU A 78 -9.23 8.94 10.18
CA LEU A 78 -8.44 7.99 10.94
C LEU A 78 -7.11 8.65 11.33
N PRO A 79 -6.82 8.84 12.63
CA PRO A 79 -5.54 9.39 13.04
C PRO A 79 -4.43 8.46 12.56
N ALA A 80 -3.39 9.02 11.93
CA ALA A 80 -2.18 8.27 11.66
C ALA A 80 -1.69 7.72 13.01
N ALA A 81 -1.62 6.39 13.13
CA ALA A 81 -1.14 5.74 14.35
C ALA A 81 0.19 6.41 14.74
N GLY A 82 0.20 7.03 15.93
CA GLY A 82 1.13 8.09 16.32
C GLY A 82 2.60 7.80 16.01
N GLY A 83 3.33 8.87 15.70
CA GLY A 83 4.75 8.84 15.41
C GLY A 83 5.54 8.12 16.50
N GLN A 84 6.33 7.13 16.08
CA GLN A 84 7.42 6.62 16.90
C GLN A 84 8.54 7.67 16.83
N GLY A 85 8.72 8.41 17.93
CA GLY A 85 9.77 9.42 18.06
C GLY A 85 9.64 10.19 19.36
N GLY A 86 10.21 9.64 20.44
CA GLY A 86 10.22 10.29 21.75
C GLY A 86 10.88 9.51 22.89
N GLU A 87 11.75 8.56 22.61
CA GLU A 87 12.78 8.05 23.55
C GLU A 87 14.07 8.25 22.74
N GLU A 88 14.85 9.31 22.95
CA GLU A 88 16.07 9.31 23.74
C GLU A 88 16.48 10.77 24.06
N GLN A 89 16.14 11.27 25.26
CA GLN A 89 16.90 12.34 25.92
C GLN A 89 16.65 12.27 27.44
N LEU A 90 17.14 11.20 28.07
CA LEU A 90 17.32 11.14 29.52
C LEU A 90 18.58 10.31 29.82
N GLY A 91 19.64 10.99 30.25
CA GLY A 91 20.85 10.39 30.86
C GLY A 91 22.10 10.52 30.03
#